data_AF-A0ABD4ZY25-F1
#
_entry.id   AF-A0ABD4ZY25-F1
#
_cell.length_a   1.000
_cell.length_b   1.000
_cell.length_c   1.000
_cell.angle_alpha   90.00
_cell.angle_beta   90.00
_cell.angle_gamma   90.00
#
_symmetry.space_group_name_H-M   'P 1'
#
loop_
_entity.id
_entity.type
_entity.pdbx_description
1 polymer ?
#
loop_
_entity_poly.entity_id
_entity_poly.type
_entity_poly.pdbx_seq_one_letter_code
_entity_poly.pdbx_strand_id
1 'polypeptide(L)'
;MEKYLMKYGYRCVLFRKKDQTGKIIAKNYLITGTRLIEIKISHVANRISYVETGKEVRFREIERYIRLVFDKQGILIARRVSLRSPLRFTGKGMGKLVTKNVI
;
A
#
# COMPACT_ATOMS: atom_id res chain seq x y z
N MET A 1 13.59 -2.90 3.77
CA MET A 1 12.27 -3.00 3.11
C MET A 1 11.50 -1.68 3.21
N GLU A 2 11.26 -1.15 4.41
CA GLU A 2 10.64 0.16 4.67
C GLU A 2 11.15 1.27 3.72
N LYS A 3 12.47 1.53 3.67
CA LYS A 3 13.07 2.55 2.77
C LYS A 3 12.65 2.41 1.30
N TYR A 4 12.53 1.18 0.79
CA TYR A 4 12.10 0.94 -0.59
C TYR A 4 10.62 1.26 -0.76
N LEU A 5 9.78 0.82 0.17
CA LEU A 5 8.34 1.07 0.11
C LEU A 5 8.03 2.56 0.25
N MET A 6 8.77 3.30 1.09
CA MET A 6 8.61 4.75 1.20
C MET A 6 9.10 5.49 -0.06
N LYS A 7 10.10 4.96 -0.77
CA LYS A 7 10.66 5.57 -1.98
C LYS A 7 9.86 5.26 -3.25
N TYR A 8 9.37 4.03 -3.38
CA TYR A 8 8.77 3.51 -4.62
C TYR A 8 7.29 3.10 -4.47
N GLY A 9 6.84 2.85 -3.25
CA GLY A 9 5.43 2.62 -2.96
C GLY A 9 4.65 3.93 -2.96
N TYR A 10 3.37 3.80 -3.29
CA TYR A 10 2.42 4.89 -3.32
C TYR A 10 1.20 4.60 -2.45
N ARG A 11 0.69 3.36 -2.49
CA ARG A 11 -0.48 2.95 -1.71
C ARG A 11 -0.27 1.62 -1.00
N CYS A 12 -0.61 1.57 0.28
CA CYS A 12 -0.68 0.35 1.09
C CYS A 12 -2.13 -0.07 1.30
N VAL A 13 -2.41 -1.36 1.24
CA VAL A 13 -3.71 -1.95 1.56
C VAL A 13 -3.52 -2.90 2.73
N LEU A 14 -4.30 -2.71 3.78
CA LEU A 14 -4.26 -3.57 4.94
C LEU A 14 -5.06 -4.86 4.74
N PHE A 15 -4.80 -5.87 5.57
CA PHE A 15 -5.68 -7.03 5.65
C PHE A 15 -7.11 -6.58 5.97
N ARG A 16 -8.05 -7.20 5.27
CA ARG A 16 -9.48 -7.06 5.49
C ARG A 16 -9.80 -7.59 6.89
N LYS A 17 -10.31 -6.73 7.77
CA LYS A 17 -10.84 -7.14 9.08
C LYS A 17 -12.36 -7.10 9.01
N LYS A 18 -13.04 -8.11 9.56
CA LYS A 18 -14.49 -8.01 9.81
C LYS A 18 -14.71 -7.13 11.04
N ASP A 19 -15.58 -6.14 10.93
CA ASP A 19 -16.02 -5.39 12.10
C ASP A 19 -16.97 -6.23 12.98
N GLN A 20 -17.45 -5.65 14.07
CA GLN A 20 -18.37 -6.30 15.01
C GLN A 20 -19.70 -6.72 14.35
N THR A 21 -20.05 -6.14 13.20
CA THR A 21 -21.25 -6.48 12.42
C THR A 21 -20.97 -7.50 11.30
N GLY A 22 -19.74 -7.99 11.20
CA GLY A 22 -19.32 -8.94 10.16
C GLY A 22 -18.93 -8.30 8.83
N LYS A 23 -19.01 -6.97 8.70
CA LYS A 23 -18.67 -6.24 7.47
C LYS A 23 -17.16 -6.20 7.29
N ILE A 24 -16.71 -6.52 6.07
CA ILE A 24 -15.30 -6.46 5.73
C ILE A 24 -14.86 -4.99 5.57
N ILE A 25 -13.99 -4.54 6.46
CA ILE A 25 -13.32 -3.24 6.37
C ILE A 25 -11.92 -3.45 5.77
N ALA A 26 -11.68 -2.87 4.60
CA ALA A 26 -10.36 -2.71 4.04
C ALA A 26 -9.90 -1.27 4.27
N LYS A 27 -8.75 -1.10 4.92
CA LYS A 27 -8.11 0.21 5.06
C LYS A 27 -7.07 0.40 3.97
N ASN A 28 -7.06 1.59 3.38
CA ASN A 28 -6.05 2.01 2.42
C ASN A 28 -5.24 3.14 3.04
N TYR A 29 -3.95 3.19 2.72
CA TYR A 29 -3.07 4.27 3.12
C TYR A 29 -2.29 4.78 1.92
N LEU A 30 -2.15 6.09 1.78
CA LEU A 30 -1.18 6.70 0.86
C LEU A 30 0.15 6.87 1.58
N ILE A 31 1.25 6.62 0.88
CA ILE A 31 2.60 6.87 1.36
C ILE A 31 2.93 8.34 1.05
N THR A 32 3.12 9.15 2.08
CA THR A 32 3.42 10.59 1.99
C THR A 32 4.75 10.89 2.67
N GLY A 33 5.83 10.97 1.89
CA GLY A 33 7.17 11.23 2.42
C GLY A 33 7.64 10.13 3.37
N THR A 34 7.61 10.42 4.68
CA THR A 34 8.01 9.48 5.75
C THR A 34 6.83 8.90 6.53
N ARG A 35 5.58 9.24 6.16
CA ARG A 35 4.36 8.83 6.86
C ARG A 35 3.35 8.19 5.91
N LEU A 36 2.27 7.69 6.50
CA LEU A 36 1.14 7.08 5.79
C LEU A 36 -0.15 7.77 6.20
N ILE A 37 -0.97 8.16 5.24
CA ILE A 37 -2.28 8.80 5.48
C ILE A 37 -3.39 7.81 5.16
N GLU A 38 -4.32 7.58 6.10
CA GLU A 38 -5.48 6.73 5.86
C GLU A 38 -6.42 7.38 4.84
N ILE A 39 -6.75 6.65 3.79
CA ILE A 39 -7.58 7.13 2.68
C ILE A 39 -8.74 6.17 2.38
N LYS A 40 -9.83 6.73 1.88
CA LYS A 40 -10.84 5.99 1.11
C LYS A 40 -10.66 6.26 -0.37
N ILE A 41 -10.88 5.22 -1.16
CA ILE A 41 -10.93 5.33 -2.61
C ILE A 41 -12.37 5.65 -2.99
N SER A 42 -12.57 6.75 -3.71
CA SER A 42 -13.83 7.09 -4.35
C SER A 42 -13.65 7.10 -5.86
N HIS A 43 -14.74 6.84 -6.58
CA HIS A 43 -14.79 6.99 -8.03
C HIS A 43 -15.57 8.27 -8.31
N VAL A 44 -14.91 9.26 -8.89
CA VAL A 44 -15.54 10.50 -9.33
C VAL A 44 -15.50 10.48 -10.84
N ALA A 45 -16.66 10.20 -11.45
CA ALA A 45 -16.78 9.88 -12.87
C ALA A 45 -15.80 8.75 -13.26
N ASN A 46 -14.99 8.95 -14.31
CA ASN A 46 -14.00 7.99 -14.81
C ASN A 46 -12.64 8.07 -14.09
N ARG A 47 -12.54 8.77 -12.94
CA ARG A 47 -11.28 8.96 -12.21
C ARG A 47 -11.35 8.37 -10.80
N ILE A 48 -10.23 7.80 -10.37
CA ILE A 48 -10.02 7.40 -8.98
C ILE A 48 -9.62 8.65 -8.19
N SER A 49 -10.37 8.95 -7.14
CA SER A 49 -10.05 9.98 -6.16
C SER A 49 -9.73 9.34 -4.81
N TYR A 50 -8.84 10.01 -4.06
CA TYR A 50 -8.46 9.59 -2.72
C TYR A 50 -8.95 10.64 -1.74
N VAL A 51 -9.80 10.21 -0.80
CA VAL A 51 -10.30 11.06 0.27
C VAL A 51 -9.54 10.69 1.53
N GLU A 52 -8.87 11.65 2.15
CA GLU A 52 -8.26 11.47 3.46
C GLU A 52 -9.36 11.22 4.50
N THR A 53 -9.21 10.16 5.30
CA THR A 53 -10.25 9.73 6.25
C THR A 53 -9.74 9.48 7.66
N GLY A 54 -8.45 9.64 7.91
CA GLY A 54 -7.87 9.35 9.21
C GLY A 54 -6.49 9.97 9.38
N LYS A 55 -5.90 9.69 10.53
CA LYS A 55 -4.64 10.30 10.95
C LYS A 55 -3.45 9.73 10.18
N GLU A 56 -2.39 10.53 10.11
CA GLU A 56 -1.07 10.06 9.74
C GLU A 56 -0.58 8.98 10.72
N VAL A 57 -0.02 7.90 10.17
CA VAL A 57 0.58 6.79 10.92
C VAL A 57 1.97 6.49 10.40
N ARG A 58 2.82 5.90 11.25
CA ARG A 58 4.16 5.45 10.85
C ARG A 58 4.08 4.08 10.20
N PHE A 59 4.98 3.80 9.26
CA PHE A 59 5.02 2.51 8.55
C PHE A 59 5.11 1.33 9.51
N ARG A 60 5.98 1.42 10.51
CA ARG A 60 6.20 0.37 11.52
C ARG A 60 4.95 -0.01 12.31
N GLU A 61 4.01 0.93 12.51
CA GLU A 61 2.78 0.68 13.28
C GLU A 61 1.81 -0.23 12.52
N ILE A 62 1.81 -0.12 11.19
CA ILE A 62 0.87 -0.86 10.34
C ILE A 62 1.53 -1.96 9.51
N GLU A 63 2.86 -2.05 9.47
CA GLU A 63 3.63 -2.96 8.60
C GLU A 63 3.14 -4.42 8.68
N ARG A 64 2.89 -4.92 9.90
CA ARG A 64 2.39 -6.29 10.12
C ARG A 64 1.02 -6.54 9.50
N TYR A 65 0.24 -5.48 9.31
CA TYR A 65 -1.10 -5.50 8.74
C TYR A 65 -1.14 -5.18 7.25
N ILE A 66 -0.01 -4.80 6.63
CA ILE A 66 0.04 -4.53 5.19
C ILE A 66 -0.09 -5.86 4.43
N ARG A 67 -1.11 -5.94 3.59
CA ARG A 67 -1.36 -7.05 2.66
C ARG A 67 -0.75 -6.78 1.29
N LEU A 68 -0.92 -5.58 0.75
CA LEU A 68 -0.49 -5.21 -0.61
C LEU A 68 0.13 -3.82 -0.60
N VAL A 69 1.16 -3.62 -1.42
CA VAL A 69 1.73 -2.29 -1.71
C VAL A 69 1.82 -2.08 -3.21
N PHE A 70 1.37 -0.92 -3.66
CA PHE A 70 1.30 -0.52 -5.06
C PHE A 70 2.19 0.70 -5.33
N ASP A 71 2.76 0.81 -6.53
CA ASP A 71 3.44 2.01 -7.02
C ASP A 71 2.44 3.08 -7.52
N LYS A 72 2.95 4.22 -7.99
CA LYS A 72 2.14 5.34 -8.51
C LYS A 72 1.35 4.98 -9.77
N GLN A 73 1.73 3.93 -10.49
CA GLN A 73 1.05 3.44 -11.68
C GLN A 73 0.05 2.30 -11.36
N GLY A 74 -0.16 1.99 -10.08
CA GLY A 74 -1.05 0.92 -9.65
C GLY A 74 -0.46 -0.48 -9.80
N ILE A 75 0.85 -0.61 -10.03
CA ILE A 75 1.53 -1.91 -10.11
C ILE A 75 1.77 -2.43 -8.69
N LEU A 76 1.37 -3.68 -8.43
CA LEU A 76 1.67 -4.36 -7.17
C LEU A 76 3.19 -4.60 -7.06
N ILE A 77 3.84 -3.99 -6.08
CA ILE A 77 5.30 -4.08 -5.84
C ILE A 77 5.68 -4.92 -4.61
N ALA A 78 4.75 -5.12 -3.67
CA ALA A 78 4.95 -6.00 -2.53
C ALA A 78 3.63 -6.61 -2.06
N ARG A 79 3.68 -7.83 -1.52
CA ARG A 79 2.52 -8.54 -1.00
C ARG A 79 2.86 -9.40 0.22
N ARG A 80 1.88 -9.56 1.11
CA ARG A 80 1.91 -10.46 2.26
C ARG A 80 0.76 -11.45 2.11
N VAL A 81 1.04 -12.74 2.28
CA VAL A 81 0.04 -13.80 2.10
C VAL A 81 -0.85 -13.93 3.32
N SER A 82 -0.27 -13.85 4.52
CA SER A 82 -0.97 -13.86 5.81
C SER A 82 -0.30 -12.92 6.81
N LEU A 83 -1.00 -12.52 7.88
CA LEU A 83 -0.46 -11.66 8.93
C LEU A 83 0.84 -12.20 9.58
N ARG A 84 1.06 -13.52 9.54
CA ARG A 84 2.24 -14.19 10.09
C ARG A 84 3.40 -14.30 9.10
N SER A 85 3.12 -14.29 7.80
CA SER A 85 4.16 -14.33 6.75
C SER A 85 4.83 -12.97 6.59
N PRO A 86 6.11 -12.87 6.19
CA PRO A 86 6.75 -11.58 5.88
C PRO A 86 6.11 -10.92 4.64
N LEU A 87 6.16 -9.58 4.58
CA LEU A 87 5.87 -8.84 3.36
C LEU A 87 7.00 -9.10 2.36
N ARG A 88 6.68 -9.50 1.13
CA ARG A 88 7.67 -9.85 0.09
C ARG A 88 7.48 -8.95 -1.13
N PHE A 89 8.59 -8.51 -1.73
CA PHE A 89 8.55 -7.81 -3.01
C PHE A 89 8.01 -8.74 -4.11
N THR A 90 7.30 -8.16 -5.07
CA THR A 90 6.87 -8.85 -6.28
C THR A 90 7.90 -8.57 -7.39
N GLY A 91 8.26 -9.61 -8.15
CA GLY A 91 9.17 -9.46 -9.30
C GLY A 91 8.68 -8.46 -10.35
N LYS A 92 7.36 -8.25 -10.45
CA LYS A 92 6.74 -7.26 -11.36
C LYS A 92 7.06 -5.80 -11.00
N GLY A 93 7.37 -5.50 -9.73
CA GLY A 93 7.87 -4.18 -9.32
C GLY A 93 9.36 -3.97 -9.59
N MET A 94 10.12 -5.06 -9.79
CA MET A 94 11.56 -5.01 -10.06
C MET A 94 11.89 -4.82 -11.55
N GLY A 95 10.99 -5.17 -12.48
CA GLY A 95 11.20 -4.96 -13.92
C GLY A 95 11.43 -3.49 -14.31
N LYS A 96 10.83 -2.53 -13.59
CA LYS A 96 11.10 -1.08 -13.76
C LYS A 96 12.46 -0.62 -13.23
N LEU A 97 13.09 -1.39 -12.34
CA LEU A 97 14.44 -1.12 -11.85
C LEU A 97 15.51 -1.61 -12.81
N VAL A 98 15.25 -2.72 -13.52
CA VAL A 98 16.18 -3.27 -14.52
C VAL A 98 16.29 -2.34 -15.73
N THR A 99 15.22 -1.65 -16.13
CA THR A 99 15.26 -0.72 -17.28
C THR A 99 15.85 0.65 -17.00
N LYS A 100 16.26 0.96 -15.75
CA LYS A 100 16.83 2.28 -15.40
C LYS A 100 18.37 2.31 -15.29
N ASN A 101 19.02 1.18 -15.58
CA ASN A 101 20.45 1.13 -15.88
C ASN A 101 20.63 0.63 -17.33
N VAL A 102 20.15 1.42 -18.29
CA VAL A 102 20.77 1.39 -19.62
C VAL A 102 21.90 2.41 -19.52
N ILE A 103 23.12 1.91 -19.69
CA ILE A 103 24.38 2.65 -19.78
C ILE A 103 24.25 3.72 -20.87
#